data_AF-A0A2S8V138-F1
#
_entry.id   AF-A0A2S8V138-F1
#
_cell.length_a   1.000
_cell.length_b   1.000
_cell.length_c   1.000
_cell.angle_alpha   90.00
_cell.angle_beta   90.00
_cell.angle_gamma   90.00
#
_symmetry.space_group_name_H-M   'P 1'
#
loop_
_entity.id
_entity.type
_entity.pdbx_description
1 polymer ?
#
loop_
_entity_poly.entity_id
_entity_poly.type
_entity_poly.pdbx_seq_one_letter_code
_entity_poly.pdbx_strand_id
1 'polypeptide(L)'
;MSELQFFDRVLARLRAVPYTELQTVADATHVSLSNLRKIRYGEVKNPGVQTVQALDDYFVRIDGTGDQHFQTSDSSQSSDLPAKKV
;
A
#
# COMPACT_ATOMS: atom_id res chain seq x y z
N MET A 1 2.70 -17.86 13.04
CA MET A 1 1.45 -17.08 13.15
C MET A 1 0.49 -17.62 12.10
N SER A 2 -0.74 -17.97 12.47
CA SER A 2 -1.73 -18.58 11.57
C SER A 2 -2.19 -17.56 10.51
N GLU A 3 -2.34 -17.97 9.25
CA GLU A 3 -2.81 -17.11 8.13
C GLU A 3 -4.12 -16.37 8.45
N LEU A 4 -5.00 -16.99 9.24
CA LEU A 4 -6.24 -16.37 9.73
C LEU A 4 -5.97 -15.10 10.54
N GLN A 5 -4.94 -15.09 11.40
CA GLN A 5 -4.60 -13.94 12.23
C GLN A 5 -4.04 -12.77 11.41
N PHE A 6 -3.41 -13.06 10.27
CA PHE A 6 -2.89 -12.04 9.38
C PHE A 6 -4.03 -11.36 8.60
N PHE A 7 -4.91 -12.17 8.00
CA PHE A 7 -6.09 -11.64 7.31
C PHE A 7 -7.00 -10.83 8.24
N ASP A 8 -7.21 -11.30 9.47
CA ASP A 8 -8.04 -10.59 10.46
C ASP A 8 -7.49 -9.19 10.78
N ARG A 9 -6.16 -9.02 10.82
CA ARG A 9 -5.51 -7.71 11.02
C ARG A 9 -5.75 -6.78 9.83
N VAL A 10 -5.50 -7.26 8.62
CA VAL A 10 -5.73 -6.50 7.39
C VAL A 10 -7.21 -6.12 7.26
N LEU A 11 -8.11 -7.04 7.60
CA LEU A 11 -9.55 -6.81 7.58
C LEU A 11 -9.98 -5.76 8.62
N ALA A 12 -9.42 -5.81 9.83
CA ALA A 12 -9.67 -4.80 10.86
C ALA A 12 -9.21 -3.41 10.41
N ARG A 13 -8.04 -3.31 9.77
CA ARG A 13 -7.52 -2.05 9.23
C ARG A 13 -8.39 -1.54 8.08
N LEU A 14 -8.75 -2.41 7.13
CA LEU A 14 -9.66 -2.09 6.02
C LEU A 14 -11.04 -1.62 6.50
N ARG A 15 -11.55 -2.16 7.61
CA ARG A 15 -12.81 -1.71 8.24
C ARG A 15 -12.70 -0.32 8.87
N ALA A 16 -11.52 0.04 9.37
CA ALA A 16 -11.24 1.35 9.96
C ALA A 16 -11.08 2.46 8.90
N VAL A 17 -10.76 2.12 7.65
CA VAL A 17 -10.68 3.09 6.55
C VAL A 17 -12.07 3.69 6.25
N PRO A 18 -12.19 5.02 6.16
CA PRO A 18 -13.45 5.67 5.80
C PRO A 18 -13.83 5.40 4.33
N TYR A 19 -15.13 5.43 4.03
CA TYR A 19 -15.62 5.14 2.67
C TYR A 19 -15.10 6.08 1.60
N THR A 20 -14.74 7.31 1.98
CA THR A 20 -14.14 8.32 1.10
C THR A 20 -12.74 7.93 0.63
N GLU A 21 -12.00 7.18 1.44
CA GLU A 21 -10.62 6.75 1.15
C GLU A 21 -10.54 5.36 0.54
N LEU A 22 -11.64 4.59 0.55
CA LEU A 22 -11.70 3.26 -0.08
C LEU A 22 -11.31 3.28 -1.57
N GLN A 23 -11.61 4.37 -2.28
CA GLN A 23 -11.19 4.54 -3.68
C GLN A 23 -9.67 4.68 -3.79
N THR A 24 -9.05 5.45 -2.91
CA THR A 24 -7.59 5.59 -2.84
C THR A 24 -6.91 4.26 -2.54
N VAL A 25 -7.47 3.47 -1.62
CA VAL A 25 -6.95 2.12 -1.33
C VAL A 25 -7.10 1.20 -2.54
N ALA A 26 -8.22 1.26 -3.26
CA ALA A 26 -8.45 0.47 -4.47
C ALA A 26 -7.42 0.79 -5.55
N ASP A 27 -7.17 2.08 -5.78
CA ASP A 27 -6.23 2.56 -6.78
C ASP A 27 -4.78 2.18 -6.41
N ALA A 28 -4.41 2.30 -5.13
CA ALA A 28 -3.07 1.99 -4.65
C ALA A 28 -2.75 0.48 -4.62
N THR A 29 -3.75 -0.36 -4.36
CA THR A 29 -3.58 -1.82 -4.25
C THR A 29 -3.90 -2.56 -5.54
N HIS A 30 -4.41 -1.85 -6.56
CA HIS A 30 -4.96 -2.42 -7.79
C HIS A 30 -6.10 -3.42 -7.55
N VAL A 31 -6.75 -3.35 -6.38
CA VAL A 31 -7.90 -4.17 -6.02
C VAL A 31 -9.16 -3.38 -6.32
N SER A 32 -10.11 -3.97 -7.06
CA SER A 32 -11.34 -3.24 -7.39
C SER A 32 -12.14 -2.86 -6.14
N LEU A 33 -12.73 -1.67 -6.15
CA LEU A 33 -13.56 -1.14 -5.05
C LEU A 33 -14.68 -2.11 -4.63
N SER A 34 -15.30 -2.77 -5.62
CA SER A 34 -16.32 -3.79 -5.37
C SER A 34 -15.75 -4.95 -4.55
N ASN A 35 -14.53 -5.40 -4.86
CA ASN A 35 -13.88 -6.48 -4.12
C ASN A 35 -13.50 -6.05 -2.71
N LEU A 36 -13.00 -4.82 -2.51
CA LEU A 36 -12.74 -4.27 -1.17
C LEU A 36 -14.01 -4.20 -0.33
N ARG A 37 -15.15 -3.78 -0.91
CA ARG A 37 -16.45 -3.79 -0.21
C ARG A 37 -16.82 -5.20 0.22
N LYS A 38 -16.75 -6.18 -0.69
CA LYS A 38 -17.07 -7.58 -0.38
C LYS A 38 -16.18 -8.17 0.71
N ILE A 39 -14.87 -7.87 0.69
CA ILE A 39 -13.92 -8.27 1.74
C ILE A 39 -14.33 -7.62 3.08
N ARG A 40 -14.61 -6.31 3.09
CA ARG A 40 -15.02 -5.58 4.30
C ARG A 40 -16.29 -6.15 4.94
N TYR A 41 -17.30 -6.49 4.11
CA TYR A 41 -18.56 -7.09 4.53
C TYR A 41 -18.45 -8.58 4.88
N GLY A 42 -17.31 -9.23 4.61
CA GLY A 42 -17.12 -10.67 4.85
C GLY A 42 -17.81 -11.56 3.81
N GLU A 43 -18.22 -11.00 2.66
CA GLU A 43 -18.73 -11.77 1.52
C GLU A 43 -17.61 -12.57 0.84
N VAL A 44 -16.37 -12.06 0.86
CA VAL A 44 -15.19 -12.78 0.38
C VAL A 44 -14.52 -13.48 1.56
N LYS A 45 -14.74 -14.79 1.66
CA LYS A 45 -14.16 -15.63 2.71
C LYS A 45 -12.70 -16.01 2.47
N ASN A 46 -12.26 -16.04 1.21
CA ASN A 46 -10.89 -16.36 0.81
C ASN A 46 -10.41 -15.34 -0.24
N PRO A 47 -9.96 -14.15 0.18
CA PRO A 47 -9.24 -13.25 -0.72
C PRO A 47 -7.92 -13.90 -1.15
N GLY A 48 -7.50 -13.64 -2.38
CA GLY A 48 -6.21 -14.15 -2.87
C GLY A 48 -5.06 -13.63 -2.01
N VAL A 49 -4.04 -14.45 -1.78
CA VAL A 49 -2.85 -14.08 -0.99
C VAL A 49 -2.23 -12.77 -1.49
N GLN A 50 -2.17 -12.56 -2.80
CA GLN A 50 -1.68 -11.32 -3.41
C GLN A 50 -2.50 -10.08 -3.01
N THR A 51 -3.83 -10.21 -2.91
CA THR A 51 -4.72 -9.13 -2.49
C THR A 51 -4.48 -8.76 -1.03
N VAL A 52 -4.33 -9.78 -0.16
CA VAL A 52 -4.07 -9.54 1.27
C VAL A 52 -2.70 -8.89 1.47
N GLN A 53 -1.68 -9.35 0.74
CA GLN A 53 -0.34 -8.76 0.79
C GLN A 53 -0.33 -7.31 0.32
N ALA A 54 -0.98 -6.99 -0.81
CA ALA A 54 -1.03 -5.62 -1.32
C ALA A 54 -1.72 -4.65 -0.34
N LEU A 55 -2.76 -5.11 0.35
CA LEU A 55 -3.45 -4.35 1.39
C LEU A 55 -2.56 -4.15 2.62
N ASP A 56 -1.89 -5.20 3.08
CA ASP A 56 -0.95 -5.11 4.21
C ASP A 56 0.21 -4.16 3.90
N ASP A 57 0.85 -4.30 2.73
CA ASP A 57 1.93 -3.42 2.28
C ASP A 57 1.48 -1.95 2.22
N TYR A 58 0.26 -1.70 1.75
CA TYR A 58 -0.32 -0.37 1.74
C TYR A 58 -0.50 0.16 3.17
N PHE A 59 -1.14 -0.60 4.05
CA PHE A 59 -1.36 -0.20 5.45
C PHE A 59 -0.08 0.00 6.23
N VAL A 60 0.91 -0.89 6.07
CA VAL A 60 2.25 -0.76 6.67
C VAL A 60 2.92 0.54 6.22
N ARG A 61 2.76 0.93 4.95
CA ARG A 61 3.28 2.23 4.48
C ARG A 61 2.58 3.38 5.18
N ILE A 62 1.26 3.43 5.25
CA ILE A 62 0.54 4.56 5.89
C ILE A 62 0.82 4.62 7.39
N ASP A 63 0.81 3.45 8.06
CA ASP A 63 1.07 3.34 9.50
C ASP A 63 2.53 3.68 9.83
N GLY A 64 3.47 3.31 8.95
CA GLY A 64 4.88 3.67 9.04
C GLY A 64 5.18 5.12 8.65
N THR A 65 4.28 5.80 7.92
CA THR A 65 4.41 7.24 7.64
C THR A 65 4.12 8.11 8.88
N GLY A 66 3.73 7.49 10.00
CA GLY A 66 3.72 8.14 11.31
C GLY A 66 5.11 8.52 11.84
N ASP A 67 6.20 7.91 11.34
CA ASP A 67 7.52 8.11 11.98
C ASP A 67 8.79 8.04 11.11
N GLN A 68 8.79 7.87 9.78
CA GLN A 68 10.07 7.99 9.02
C GLN A 68 9.96 8.57 7.59
N HIS A 69 10.48 9.78 7.47
CA HIS A 69 11.56 10.17 6.56
C HIS A 69 11.40 9.77 5.09
N PHE A 70 10.87 10.71 4.30
CA PHE A 70 11.16 10.85 2.88
C PHE A 70 12.67 10.74 2.65
N GLN A 71 13.18 9.58 2.25
CA GLN A 71 14.38 9.54 1.43
C GLN A 71 13.96 9.97 0.04
N THR A 72 13.97 11.29 -0.18
CA THR A 72 14.14 11.84 -1.51
C THR A 72 15.48 11.35 -2.03
N SER A 73 15.48 10.23 -2.75
CA SER A 73 16.53 9.96 -3.73
C SER A 73 16.32 10.94 -4.89
N ASP A 74 16.74 12.19 -4.68
CA ASP A 74 17.07 13.10 -5.76
C ASP A 74 18.32 12.54 -6.45
N SER A 75 18.11 11.60 -7.36
CA SER A 75 19.14 11.17 -8.31
C SER A 75 19.15 12.14 -9.49
N SER A 76 19.45 13.41 -9.22
CA SER A 76 19.90 14.36 -10.23
C SER A 76 21.42 14.22 -10.40
N GLN A 77 21.87 13.13 -11.02
CA GLN A 77 23.24 13.03 -11.51
C GLN A 77 23.29 13.49 -12.97
N SER A 78 23.11 14.79 -13.17
CA SER A 78 23.36 15.48 -14.43
C SER A 78 24.80 16.01 -14.46
N SER A 79 25.62 15.33 -15.26
CA SER A 79 26.62 15.89 -16.19
C SER A 79 27.40 17.16 -15.81
N ASP A 80 28.74 17.06 -15.69
CA ASP A 80 29.63 17.98 -16.40
C ASP A 80 31.07 17.44 -16.54
N LEU A 81 31.60 17.54 -17.76
CA LEU A 81 32.96 17.19 -18.18
C LEU A 81 33.67 18.50 -18.55
N PRO A 82 34.79 18.89 -17.91
CA PRO A 82 35.62 19.95 -18.45
C PRO A 82 36.90 19.34 -19.06
N ALA A 83 36.94 19.19 -20.38
CA ALA A 83 38.18 18.91 -21.10
C ALA A 83 38.28 19.75 -22.38
N LYS A 84 38.65 21.03 -22.23
CA LYS A 84 39.43 21.76 -23.24
C LYS A 84 40.42 22.68 -22.53
N LYS A 85 41.71 22.32 -22.59
CA LYS A 85 42.81 23.24 -22.37
C LYS A 85 43.61 23.36 -23.68
N VAL A 86 43.72 24.62 -24.08
CA VAL A 86 44.54 25.32 -25.06
C VAL A 86 45.82 24.60 -25.50
#